data_AF-A0A8T4MRP7-F1
#
_entry.id   AF-A0A8T4MRP7-F1
#
_cell.length_a   1.000
_cell.length_b   1.000
_cell.length_c   1.000
_cell.angle_alpha   90.00
_cell.angle_beta   90.00
_cell.angle_gamma   90.00
#
_symmetry.space_group_name_H-M   'P 1'
#
loop_
_entity.id
_entity.type
_entity.pdbx_description
1 polymer ?
#
loop_
_entity_poly.entity_id
_entity_poly.type
_entity_poly.pdbx_seq_one_letter_code
_entity_poly.pdbx_strand_id
1 'polypeptide(L)'
;MPIKYPVKYAKELISILILVVAVLALYYTFVPVSCEDYSCFEAHMTKCRSAVFVNEEDEASWKYEVLGTSDKKCNIEVTLLNAKEGNIDLRRYEDTTMTCAIAIGVAGYPEKNLELCHGTLKEGLQSVVIEKLYKYIIANLGEIREELIS
;
A
#
# COMPACT_ATOMS: atom_id res chain seq x y z
N MET A 1 -54.75 -24.50 -6.30
CA MET A 1 -54.95 -23.15 -6.88
C MET A 1 -53.75 -22.80 -7.74
N PRO A 2 -53.89 -22.65 -9.08
CA PRO A 2 -52.77 -22.25 -9.93
C PRO A 2 -52.54 -20.75 -9.81
N ILE A 3 -51.38 -20.35 -9.29
CA ILE A 3 -50.96 -18.94 -9.26
C ILE A 3 -50.61 -18.55 -10.71
N LYS A 4 -51.59 -18.01 -11.45
CA LYS A 4 -51.37 -17.40 -12.77
C LYS A 4 -50.70 -16.04 -12.56
N TYR A 5 -49.38 -16.02 -12.44
CA TYR A 5 -48.63 -14.77 -12.55
C TYR A 5 -48.82 -14.20 -13.96
N PRO A 6 -49.17 -12.91 -14.12
CA PRO A 6 -49.31 -12.32 -15.44
C PRO A 6 -47.94 -12.30 -16.11
N VAL A 7 -47.80 -13.03 -17.22
CA VAL A 7 -46.58 -13.17 -18.05
C VAL A 7 -45.94 -11.81 -18.40
N LYS A 8 -46.71 -10.71 -18.31
CA LYS A 8 -46.26 -9.33 -18.52
C LYS A 8 -45.19 -8.86 -17.52
N TYR A 9 -45.26 -9.28 -16.25
CA TYR A 9 -44.27 -8.89 -15.23
C TYR A 9 -43.04 -9.79 -15.19
N ALA A 10 -43.13 -10.99 -15.78
CA ALA A 10 -42.00 -11.93 -15.80
C ALA A 10 -40.82 -11.40 -16.62
N LYS A 11 -41.07 -10.66 -17.71
CA LYS A 11 -40.00 -10.05 -18.54
C LYS A 11 -39.26 -8.93 -17.81
N GLU A 12 -39.98 -8.07 -17.09
CA GLU A 12 -39.39 -6.99 -16.28
C GLU A 12 -38.56 -7.56 -15.13
N LEU A 13 -39.05 -8.62 -14.45
CA LEU A 13 -38.31 -9.29 -13.38
C LEU A 13 -37.03 -9.96 -13.88
N ILE A 14 -37.06 -10.59 -15.07
CA ILE A 14 -35.86 -11.20 -15.68
C ILE A 14 -34.84 -10.12 -16.07
N SER A 15 -35.28 -8.99 -16.62
CA SER A 15 -34.41 -7.86 -16.96
C SER A 15 -33.69 -7.30 -15.72
N ILE A 16 -34.43 -7.10 -14.63
CA ILE A 16 -33.87 -6.67 -13.34
C ILE A 16 -32.88 -7.72 -12.81
N LEU A 17 -33.20 -9.01 -12.89
CA LEU A 17 -32.31 -10.07 -12.45
C LEU A 17 -30.99 -10.08 -13.24
N ILE A 18 -31.05 -9.92 -14.56
CA ILE A 18 -29.86 -9.83 -15.41
C ILE A 18 -29.01 -8.59 -15.04
N LEU A 19 -29.67 -7.44 -14.81
CA LEU A 19 -29.00 -6.22 -14.37
C LEU A 19 -28.28 -6.43 -13.03
N VAL A 20 -28.94 -7.06 -12.05
CA VAL A 20 -28.35 -7.36 -10.74
C VAL A 20 -27.16 -8.30 -10.88
N VAL A 21 -27.27 -9.36 -11.68
CA VAL A 21 -26.16 -10.29 -11.93
C VAL A 21 -24.98 -9.58 -12.62
N ALA A 22 -25.26 -8.69 -13.58
CA ALA A 22 -24.23 -7.91 -14.26
C ALA A 22 -23.51 -6.95 -13.31
N VAL A 23 -24.24 -6.26 -12.41
CA VAL A 23 -23.64 -5.39 -11.38
C VAL A 23 -22.79 -6.20 -10.41
N LEU A 24 -23.27 -7.36 -9.96
CA LEU A 24 -22.50 -8.24 -9.08
C LEU A 24 -21.23 -8.74 -9.77
N ALA A 25 -21.31 -9.18 -11.03
CA ALA A 25 -20.15 -9.61 -11.79
C ALA A 25 -19.10 -8.49 -11.91
N LEU A 26 -19.53 -7.27 -12.25
CA LEU A 26 -18.65 -6.11 -12.31
C LEU A 26 -18.02 -5.83 -10.96
N TYR A 27 -18.79 -5.84 -9.87
CA TYR A 27 -18.28 -5.63 -8.52
C TYR A 27 -17.13 -6.58 -8.19
N TYR A 28 -17.30 -7.89 -8.42
CA TYR A 28 -16.25 -8.89 -8.16
C TYR A 28 -15.01 -8.74 -9.04
N THR A 29 -15.11 -8.13 -10.23
CA THR A 29 -13.93 -7.89 -11.08
C THR A 29 -13.00 -6.77 -10.60
N PHE A 30 -13.49 -5.85 -9.77
CA PHE A 30 -12.71 -4.69 -9.29
C PHE A 30 -12.22 -4.84 -7.84
N VAL A 31 -12.57 -5.93 -7.14
CA VAL A 31 -12.10 -6.15 -5.76
C VAL A 31 -10.63 -6.61 -5.80
N PRO A 32 -9.71 -5.95 -5.07
CA PRO A 32 -8.33 -6.39 -4.97
C PRO A 32 -8.22 -7.75 -4.29
N VAL A 33 -7.28 -8.58 -4.74
CA VAL A 33 -6.97 -9.86 -4.08
C VAL A 33 -6.19 -9.60 -2.80
N SER A 34 -6.67 -10.11 -1.66
CA SER A 34 -5.91 -10.08 -0.41
C SER A 34 -4.87 -11.20 -0.40
N CYS A 35 -3.61 -10.86 -0.25
CA CYS A 35 -2.49 -11.80 -0.15
C CYS A 35 -2.09 -12.01 1.31
N GLU A 36 -1.91 -13.28 1.70
CA GLU A 36 -1.44 -13.66 3.04
C GLU A 36 0.09 -13.62 3.16
N ASP A 37 0.79 -13.75 2.03
CA ASP A 37 2.25 -13.76 1.98
C ASP A 37 2.80 -12.85 0.87
N TYR A 38 4.10 -12.56 0.96
CA TYR A 38 4.80 -11.72 -0.01
C TYR A 38 4.89 -12.37 -1.39
N SER A 39 4.91 -13.70 -1.49
CA SER A 39 5.04 -14.40 -2.79
C SER A 39 3.78 -14.21 -3.65
N CYS A 40 2.60 -14.25 -3.02
CA CYS A 40 1.33 -13.89 -3.63
C CYS A 40 1.35 -12.45 -4.12
N PHE A 41 1.80 -11.53 -3.26
CA PHE A 41 1.85 -10.11 -3.61
C PHE A 41 2.81 -9.84 -4.76
N GLU A 42 4.01 -10.43 -4.73
CA GLU A 42 5.01 -10.34 -5.78
C GLU A 42 4.47 -10.82 -7.14
N ALA A 43 3.75 -11.95 -7.16
CA ALA A 43 3.16 -12.48 -8.38
C ALA A 43 2.10 -11.53 -9.00
N HIS A 44 1.42 -10.76 -8.17
CA HIS A 44 0.45 -9.74 -8.60
C HIS A 44 1.15 -8.44 -9.00
N MET A 45 2.11 -7.99 -8.21
CA MET A 45 2.91 -6.79 -8.43
C MET A 45 3.67 -6.84 -9.76
N THR A 46 4.36 -7.94 -10.04
CA THR A 46 5.11 -8.14 -11.30
C THR A 46 4.22 -8.06 -12.54
N LYS A 47 2.95 -8.49 -12.41
CA LYS A 47 1.92 -8.42 -13.46
C LYS A 47 1.08 -7.15 -13.38
N CYS A 48 1.36 -6.27 -12.43
CA CYS A 48 0.59 -5.09 -12.08
C CYS A 48 -0.93 -5.34 -11.95
N ARG A 49 -1.29 -6.42 -11.26
CA ARG A 49 -2.68 -6.76 -10.95
C ARG A 49 -3.04 -6.30 -9.55
N SER A 50 -4.26 -5.81 -9.37
CA SER A 50 -4.73 -5.32 -8.09
C SER A 50 -4.65 -6.40 -7.01
N ALA A 51 -3.95 -6.08 -5.93
CA ALA A 51 -3.73 -6.94 -4.78
C ALA A 51 -3.38 -6.08 -3.55
N VAL A 52 -3.72 -6.58 -2.38
CA VAL A 52 -3.41 -5.97 -1.07
C VAL A 52 -2.58 -6.95 -0.26
N PHE A 53 -1.54 -6.45 0.41
CA PHE A 53 -0.68 -7.22 1.29
C PHE A 53 -0.35 -6.39 2.53
N VAL A 54 -0.28 -7.05 3.69
CA VAL A 54 0.15 -6.41 4.94
C VAL A 54 1.41 -7.12 5.41
N ASN A 55 2.49 -6.37 5.57
CA ASN A 55 3.76 -6.86 6.08
C ASN A 55 3.93 -6.41 7.54
N GLU A 56 4.04 -7.38 8.42
CA GLU A 56 4.24 -7.17 9.86
C GLU A 56 5.73 -7.36 10.19
N GLU A 57 6.52 -6.29 10.13
CA GLU A 57 7.95 -6.34 10.50
C GLU A 57 8.17 -5.94 11.96
N ASP A 58 9.36 -6.18 12.50
CA ASP A 58 9.68 -5.87 13.91
C ASP A 58 9.59 -4.36 14.22
N GLU A 59 9.89 -3.50 13.24
CA GLU A 59 9.92 -2.04 13.42
C GLU A 59 8.59 -1.36 13.08
N ALA A 60 7.82 -1.92 12.14
CA ALA A 60 6.59 -1.31 11.64
C ALA A 60 5.70 -2.30 10.87
N SER A 61 4.41 -1.98 10.82
CA SER A 61 3.40 -2.68 10.04
C SER A 61 3.06 -1.85 8.80
N TRP A 62 3.21 -2.44 7.62
CA TRP A 62 3.03 -1.75 6.33
C TRP A 62 1.90 -2.40 5.53
N LYS A 63 1.04 -1.58 4.94
CA LYS A 63 0.06 -2.04 3.95
C LYS A 63 0.56 -1.64 2.56
N TYR A 64 0.45 -2.57 1.62
CA TYR A 64 0.73 -2.37 0.21
C TYR A 64 -0.52 -2.66 -0.61
N GLU A 65 -0.79 -1.81 -1.59
CA GLU A 65 -1.93 -1.97 -2.49
C GLU A 65 -1.51 -1.66 -3.94
N VAL A 66 -1.67 -2.63 -4.83
CA VAL A 66 -1.41 -2.42 -6.26
C VAL A 66 -2.61 -1.69 -6.88
N LEU A 67 -2.42 -0.41 -7.20
CA LEU A 67 -3.45 0.44 -7.80
C LEU A 67 -3.66 0.15 -9.29
N GLY A 68 -2.61 -0.33 -9.97
CA GLY A 68 -2.63 -0.66 -11.40
C GLY A 68 -1.57 0.09 -12.21
N THR A 69 -1.73 0.10 -13.53
CA THR A 69 -0.71 0.61 -14.45
C THR A 69 -0.96 2.07 -14.83
N SER A 70 0.08 2.91 -14.74
CA SER A 70 0.12 4.27 -15.28
C SER A 70 1.48 4.52 -15.94
N ASP A 71 1.51 5.12 -17.12
CA ASP A 71 2.76 5.47 -17.83
C ASP A 71 3.79 4.33 -17.95
N LYS A 72 3.32 3.10 -18.22
CA LYS A 72 4.13 1.87 -18.28
C LYS A 72 4.81 1.49 -16.96
N LYS A 73 4.40 2.10 -15.86
CA LYS A 73 4.81 1.75 -14.49
C LYS A 73 3.62 1.19 -13.73
N CYS A 74 3.91 0.38 -12.74
CA CYS A 74 2.95 -0.10 -11.77
C CYS A 74 2.92 0.81 -10.55
N ASN A 75 1.76 1.38 -10.26
CA ASN A 75 1.55 2.22 -9.10
C ASN A 75 1.16 1.34 -7.92
N ILE A 76 1.91 1.50 -6.83
CA ILE A 76 1.68 0.81 -5.57
C ILE A 76 1.49 1.86 -4.49
N GLU A 77 0.35 1.81 -3.80
CA GLU A 77 0.14 2.59 -2.59
C GLU A 77 0.78 1.85 -1.42
N VAL A 78 1.55 2.59 -0.63
CA VAL A 78 2.16 2.12 0.61
C VAL A 78 1.61 2.95 1.75
N THR A 79 1.10 2.29 2.79
CA THR A 79 0.59 2.92 4.00
C THR A 79 1.37 2.41 5.20
N LEU A 80 1.79 3.32 6.07
CA LEU A 80 2.32 2.95 7.38
C LEU A 80 1.14 2.74 8.32
N LEU A 81 0.82 1.48 8.67
CA LEU A 81 -0.29 1.18 9.58
C LEU A 81 0.07 1.43 11.03
N ASN A 82 1.27 1.01 11.44
CA ASN A 82 1.70 1.14 12.83
C ASN A 82 3.23 1.21 12.92
N ALA A 83 3.76 2.13 13.71
CA ALA A 83 5.17 2.14 14.08
C ALA A 83 5.35 1.47 15.45
N LYS A 84 6.18 0.42 15.52
CA LYS A 84 6.42 -0.36 16.75
C LYS A 84 7.41 0.36 17.68
N GLU A 85 7.54 -0.15 18.91
CA GLU A 85 8.33 0.48 19.97
C GLU A 85 9.80 0.69 19.55
N GLY A 86 10.33 1.90 19.76
CA GLY A 86 11.69 2.30 19.36
C GLY A 86 11.74 3.37 18.26
N ASN A 87 10.63 3.60 17.55
CA ASN A 87 10.56 4.57 16.45
C ASN A 87 9.44 5.61 16.69
N ILE A 88 9.47 6.28 17.85
CA ILE A 88 8.47 7.31 18.24
C ILE A 88 8.31 8.36 17.13
N ASP A 89 9.40 8.72 16.46
CA ASP A 89 9.41 9.71 15.39
C ASP A 89 8.60 9.29 14.14
N LEU A 90 8.40 7.98 13.92
CA LEU A 90 7.57 7.45 12.82
C LEU A 90 6.08 7.45 13.14
N ARG A 91 5.69 7.41 14.43
CA ARG A 91 4.28 7.34 14.84
C ARG A 91 3.44 8.50 14.31
N ARG A 92 4.06 9.67 14.13
CA ARG A 92 3.40 10.86 13.56
C ARG A 92 3.02 10.72 12.08
N TYR A 93 3.48 9.66 11.42
CA TYR A 93 3.19 9.32 10.03
C TYR A 93 2.37 8.04 9.88
N GLU A 94 1.84 7.50 10.98
CA GLU A 94 0.82 6.45 10.94
C GLU A 94 -0.38 6.91 10.10
N ASP A 95 -0.99 5.98 9.38
CA ASP A 95 -2.09 6.17 8.43
C ASP A 95 -1.79 7.10 7.24
N THR A 96 -0.55 7.60 7.12
CA THR A 96 -0.14 8.35 5.92
C THR A 96 0.26 7.40 4.80
N THR A 97 0.12 7.88 3.56
CA THR A 97 0.39 7.08 2.36
C THR A 97 1.45 7.72 1.47
N MET A 98 2.04 6.89 0.63
CA MET A 98 2.79 7.29 -0.55
C MET A 98 2.45 6.38 -1.72
N THR A 99 2.55 6.91 -2.93
CA THR A 99 2.42 6.14 -4.17
C THR A 99 3.80 5.95 -4.77
N CYS A 100 4.17 4.71 -5.05
CA CYS A 100 5.44 4.33 -5.68
C CYS A 100 5.21 3.80 -7.08
N ALA A 101 5.96 4.32 -8.06
CA ALA A 101 5.83 3.96 -9.47
C ALA A 101 7.00 3.05 -9.90
N ILE A 102 6.74 1.74 -9.92
CA ILE A 102 7.75 0.70 -10.16
C ILE A 102 7.66 0.18 -11.60
N ALA A 103 8.78 -0.22 -12.20
CA ALA A 103 8.76 -0.82 -13.53
C ALA A 103 8.02 -2.17 -13.54
N ILE A 104 7.22 -2.42 -14.58
CA ILE A 104 6.50 -3.70 -14.73
C ILE A 104 7.50 -4.85 -14.84
N GLY A 105 7.22 -5.97 -14.17
CA GLY A 105 8.10 -7.14 -14.12
C GLY A 105 9.21 -7.07 -13.07
N VAL A 106 9.34 -5.96 -12.34
CA VAL A 106 10.26 -5.84 -11.20
C VAL A 106 9.46 -6.04 -9.91
N ALA A 107 10.05 -6.79 -8.98
CA ALA A 107 9.54 -7.02 -7.63
C ALA A 107 10.44 -6.36 -6.60
N GLY A 108 9.86 -5.92 -5.48
CA GLY A 108 10.60 -5.33 -4.38
C GLY A 108 9.69 -4.58 -3.42
N TYR A 109 10.23 -4.27 -2.24
CA TYR A 109 9.60 -3.44 -1.24
C TYR A 109 9.74 -1.95 -1.63
N PRO A 110 8.65 -1.25 -2.01
CA PRO A 110 8.73 0.11 -2.56
C PRO A 110 9.38 1.14 -1.61
N GLU A 111 9.16 0.99 -0.31
CA GLU A 111 9.70 1.81 0.77
C GLU A 111 11.24 1.78 0.87
N LYS A 112 11.89 0.74 0.34
CA LYS A 112 13.35 0.65 0.28
C LYS A 112 13.96 1.57 -0.78
N ASN A 113 13.15 2.05 -1.74
CA ASN A 113 13.57 3.01 -2.75
C ASN A 113 12.59 4.19 -2.85
N LEU A 114 12.71 5.12 -1.89
CA LEU A 114 11.89 6.31 -1.81
C LEU A 114 12.00 7.25 -3.02
N GLU A 115 13.02 7.10 -3.88
CA GLU A 115 13.15 7.91 -5.11
C GLU A 115 12.00 7.65 -6.08
N LEU A 116 11.46 6.41 -6.07
CA LEU A 116 10.34 5.99 -6.91
C LEU A 116 8.98 6.36 -6.33
N CYS A 117 8.96 6.89 -5.11
CA CYS A 117 7.75 7.19 -4.34
C CYS A 117 7.46 8.69 -4.30
N HIS A 118 6.19 9.03 -4.10
CA HIS A 118 5.71 10.38 -3.88
C HIS A 118 4.56 10.36 -2.87
N GLY A 119 4.47 11.40 -2.03
CA GLY A 119 3.41 11.52 -1.03
C GLY A 119 3.93 11.88 0.36
N THR A 120 2.99 12.11 1.27
CA THR A 120 3.27 12.59 2.63
C THR A 120 4.14 11.62 3.43
N LEU A 121 3.92 10.31 3.27
CA LEU A 121 4.71 9.30 3.97
C LEU A 121 6.19 9.37 3.56
N LYS A 122 6.50 9.60 2.29
CA LYS A 122 7.89 9.79 1.81
C LYS A 122 8.56 10.97 2.48
N GLU A 123 7.91 12.13 2.47
CA GLU A 123 8.44 13.36 3.07
C GLU A 123 8.66 13.17 4.58
N GLY A 124 7.75 12.44 5.21
CA GLY A 124 7.85 12.09 6.61
C GLY A 124 9.03 11.19 6.92
N LEU A 125 9.20 10.10 6.17
CA LEU A 125 10.34 9.20 6.29
C LEU A 125 11.66 9.93 6.07
N GLN A 126 11.75 10.79 5.06
CA GLN A 126 12.93 11.62 4.81
C GLN A 126 13.24 12.54 5.99
N SER A 127 12.22 13.17 6.59
CA SER A 127 12.39 14.03 7.76
C SER A 127 12.96 13.27 8.96
N VAL A 128 12.47 12.05 9.22
CA VAL A 128 12.97 11.20 10.32
C VAL A 128 14.41 10.76 10.08
N VAL A 129 14.76 10.39 8.85
CA VAL A 129 16.14 10.03 8.49
C VAL A 129 17.08 11.22 8.72
N ILE A 130 16.70 12.42 8.28
CA ILE A 130 17.49 13.64 8.48
C ILE A 130 17.70 13.93 9.97
N GLU A 131 16.64 13.80 10.78
CA GLU A 131 16.72 14.03 12.23
C GLU A 131 17.66 13.04 12.92
N LYS A 132 17.60 11.75 12.56
CA LYS A 132 18.51 10.72 13.08
C LYS A 132 19.95 10.98 12.69
N LEU A 133 20.21 11.37 11.44
CA LEU A 133 21.55 11.73 10.96
C LEU A 133 22.10 12.95 11.72
N TYR A 134 21.27 13.97 11.94
CA TYR A 134 21.66 15.15 12.69
C TYR A 134 22.03 14.80 14.15
N LYS A 135 21.20 14.00 14.83
CA LYS A 135 21.47 13.51 16.19
C LYS A 135 22.78 12.71 16.25
N TYR A 136 23.02 11.84 15.27
CA TYR A 136 24.25 11.05 15.18
C TYR A 136 25.50 11.93 15.01
N ILE A 137 25.46 12.92 14.10
CA ILE A 137 26.57 13.83 13.86
C ILE A 137 26.92 14.61 15.14
N ILE A 138 25.91 15.11 15.86
CA ILE A 138 26.14 15.86 17.11
C ILE A 138 26.75 14.97 18.18
N ALA A 139 26.24 13.75 18.37
CA ALA A 139 26.77 12.82 19.38
C ALA A 139 28.26 12.54 19.16
N ASN A 140 28.65 12.25 17.91
CA ASN A 140 30.04 11.93 17.57
C ASN A 140 30.96 13.17 17.60
N LEU A 141 30.46 14.37 17.25
CA LEU A 141 31.25 15.61 17.36
C LEU A 141 31.50 16.04 18.81
N GLY A 142 30.58 15.71 19.73
CA GLY A 142 30.75 15.95 21.17
C GLY A 142 31.89 15.12 21.76
N GLU A 143 31.96 13.84 21.39
CA GLU A 143 32.99 12.90 21.86
C GLU A 143 34.41 13.28 21.39
N ILE A 144 34.57 13.71 20.13
CA ILE A 144 35.87 14.16 19.59
C ILE A 144 36.42 15.37 20.37
N ARG A 145 35.54 16.19 20.95
CA ARG A 145 35.94 17.40 21.67
C ARG A 145 36.48 17.11 23.07
N GLU A 146 36.10 16.00 23.70
CA GLU A 146 36.63 15.60 25.01
C GLU A 146 38.02 14.96 24.89
N GLU A 147 38.31 14.21 23.82
CA GLU A 147 39.64 13.61 23.59
C GLU A 147 40.73 14.63 23.21
N LEU A 148 40.34 15.79 22.65
CA LEU A 148 41.28 16.86 22.26
C LEU A 148 41.64 17.82 23.41
N ILE A 149 40.97 17.71 24.57
CA ILE A 149 41.17 18.59 25.74
C ILE A 149 41.77 17.82 26.95
N SER A 150 41.97 16.49 26.83
CA SER A 150 42.74 15.68 27.78
C SER A 150 44.21 15.57 27.40
#